data_AF-A0A357A7B9-F1
#
_entry.id   AF-A0A357A7B9-F1
#
_cell.length_a   1.000
_cell.length_b   1.000
_cell.length_c   1.000
_cell.angle_alpha   90.00
_cell.angle_beta   90.00
_cell.angle_gamma   90.00
#
_symmetry.space_group_name_H-M   'P 1'
#
loop_
_entity.id
_entity.type
_entity.pdbx_description
1 polymer ?
#
loop_
_entity_poly.entity_id
_entity_poly.type
_entity_poly.pdbx_seq_one_letter_code
_entity_poly.pdbx_strand_id
1 'polypeptide(L)'
;MNSDWPPPGYPLDIELIEALLSNQERVYPWNYSILEGEAYFSEIEHLMETHTSEMVADLDEGCRKFYQNLDKAWDSFQPVAANCLNSQLQGKFSPIVPQSVLEMIAAKAEELTTSSASMADQLIHCVQDSLSQWDIEDLLVLARPFAYAMRGGEEKTALDQVVQKASTLDWESCSELDRARLTLAVARYAIAYRDRPIDPV
;
A
#
# COMPACT_ATOMS: atom_id res chain seq x y z
N MET A 1 -27.55 37.78 1.00
CA MET A 1 -26.17 37.31 0.77
C MET A 1 -25.28 38.18 1.64
N ASN A 2 -25.07 37.77 2.89
CA ASN A 2 -24.17 38.48 3.80
C ASN A 2 -22.75 37.99 3.51
N SER A 3 -21.90 38.90 3.05
CA SER A 3 -20.45 38.70 3.00
C SER A 3 -19.92 38.71 4.42
N ASP A 4 -19.61 37.52 4.92
CA ASP A 4 -19.09 37.25 6.25
C ASP A 4 -17.56 37.44 6.26
N TRP A 5 -17.10 38.63 5.83
CA TRP A 5 -15.71 39.03 6.01
C TRP A 5 -15.68 40.09 7.11
N PRO A 6 -15.01 39.85 8.24
CA PRO A 6 -14.94 40.86 9.27
C PRO A 6 -14.10 42.05 8.81
N PRO A 7 -14.41 43.28 9.28
CA PRO A 7 -13.67 44.48 8.91
C PRO A 7 -12.21 44.39 9.39
N PRO A 8 -11.25 44.97 8.65
CA PRO A 8 -9.84 44.94 9.04
C PRO A 8 -9.65 45.79 10.30
N GLY A 9 -9.20 45.15 11.38
CA GLY A 9 -8.88 45.83 12.64
C GLY A 9 -9.51 45.22 13.88
N TYR A 10 -9.51 43.89 14.03
CA TYR A 10 -9.78 43.32 15.35
C TYR A 10 -8.67 43.73 16.33
N PRO A 11 -9.01 44.08 17.58
CA PRO A 11 -8.01 44.37 18.61
C PRO A 11 -7.06 43.18 18.82
N LEU A 12 -7.53 41.95 18.59
CA LEU A 12 -6.70 40.75 18.64
C LEU A 12 -5.64 40.69 17.51
N ASP A 13 -5.97 41.19 16.32
CA ASP A 13 -5.02 41.26 15.21
C ASP A 13 -3.95 42.32 15.50
N ILE A 14 -4.35 43.45 16.10
CA ILE A 14 -3.44 44.53 16.48
C ILE A 14 -2.55 44.09 17.64
N GLU A 15 -3.10 43.45 18.68
CA GLU A 15 -2.32 42.89 19.80
C GLU A 15 -1.37 41.79 19.34
N LEU A 16 -1.78 40.94 18.39
CA LEU A 16 -0.90 39.93 17.78
C LEU A 16 0.24 40.58 16.98
N ILE A 17 -0.07 41.59 16.17
CA ILE A 17 0.93 42.34 15.40
C ILE A 17 1.88 43.09 16.35
N GLU A 18 1.36 43.69 17.41
CA GLU A 18 2.15 44.39 18.43
C GLU A 18 3.03 43.42 19.22
N ALA A 19 2.54 42.21 19.53
CA ALA A 19 3.32 41.13 20.14
C ALA A 19 4.43 40.60 19.21
N LEU A 20 4.18 40.53 17.89
CA LEU A 20 5.19 40.13 16.90
C LEU A 20 6.23 41.22 16.65
N LEU A 21 5.82 42.49 16.66
CA LEU A 21 6.70 43.65 16.46
C LEU A 21 7.51 44.01 17.72
N SER A 22 7.00 43.73 18.91
CA SER A 22 7.74 43.93 20.17
C SER A 22 8.89 42.93 20.36
N ASN A 23 8.92 41.83 19.59
CA ASN A 23 10.00 40.85 19.61
C ASN A 23 11.11 41.13 18.54
N GLN A 24 11.12 42.32 17.96
CA GLN A 24 12.11 42.77 16.95
C GLN A 24 13.52 43.03 17.54
N GLU A 25 13.73 42.90 18.85
CA GLU A 25 15.08 42.92 19.45
C GLU A 25 15.96 41.74 18.99
N ARG A 26 15.38 40.74 18.33
CA ARG A 26 16.14 39.69 17.65
C ARG A 26 16.26 40.02 16.16
N VAL A 27 17.47 40.39 15.74
CA VAL A 27 17.87 40.50 14.34
C VAL A 27 17.46 39.22 13.62
N TYR A 28 16.68 39.34 12.53
CA TYR A 28 16.18 38.18 11.79
C TYR A 28 17.36 37.48 11.09
N PRO A 29 17.64 36.19 11.36
CA PRO A 29 18.85 35.51 10.87
C PRO A 29 19.02 35.52 9.34
N TRP A 30 17.92 35.60 8.60
CA TRP A 30 17.91 35.54 7.14
C TRP A 30 17.95 36.92 6.47
N ASN A 31 18.17 37.99 7.23
CA ASN A 31 18.36 39.32 6.67
C ASN A 31 19.85 39.60 6.39
N TYR A 32 20.29 39.24 5.19
CA TYR A 32 21.67 39.42 4.71
C TYR A 32 22.13 40.89 4.59
N SER A 33 21.25 41.86 4.86
CA SER A 33 21.55 43.30 4.73
C SER A 33 22.01 43.94 6.05
N ILE A 34 22.04 43.18 7.15
CA ILE A 34 22.34 43.68 8.50
C ILE A 34 23.66 43.06 9.00
N LEU A 35 24.62 43.90 9.41
CA LEU A 35 25.95 43.50 9.89
C LEU A 35 25.89 42.66 11.17
N GLU A 36 24.85 42.84 12.01
CA GLU A 36 24.62 42.01 13.20
C GLU A 36 24.24 40.54 12.88
N GLY A 37 23.86 40.24 11.63
CA GLY A 37 23.64 38.85 11.18
C GLY A 37 24.92 38.03 11.13
N GLU A 38 26.07 38.66 10.83
CA GLU A 38 27.37 37.98 10.84
C GLU A 38 27.75 37.50 12.24
N ALA A 39 27.42 38.27 13.28
CA ALA A 39 27.68 37.88 14.67
C ALA A 39 26.84 36.66 15.07
N TYR A 40 25.57 36.60 14.64
CA TYR A 40 24.69 35.44 14.85
C TYR A 40 25.24 34.18 14.16
N PHE A 41 25.62 34.28 12.88
CA PHE A 41 26.18 33.13 12.16
C PHE A 41 27.55 32.71 12.71
N SER A 42 28.38 33.66 13.13
CA SER A 42 29.67 33.38 13.78
C SER A 42 29.50 32.66 15.12
N GLU A 43 28.47 33.00 15.91
CA GLU A 43 28.15 32.30 17.16
C GLU A 43 27.72 30.84 16.88
N ILE A 44 26.92 30.61 15.84
CA ILE A 44 26.50 29.26 15.42
C ILE A 44 27.69 28.46 14.87
N GLU A 45 28.54 29.08 14.04
CA GLU A 45 29.78 28.45 13.54
C GLU A 45 30.69 28.06 14.70
N HIS A 46 30.91 28.95 15.67
CA HIS A 46 31.70 28.63 16.86
C HIS A 46 31.05 27.53 17.71
N LEU A 47 29.71 27.50 17.82
CA LEU A 47 28.99 26.41 18.49
C LEU A 47 29.16 25.08 17.76
N MET A 48 29.25 25.12 16.43
CA MET A 48 29.53 23.95 15.61
C MET A 48 31.00 23.51 15.69
N GLU A 49 31.94 24.45 15.82
CA GLU A 49 33.36 24.17 16.04
C GLU A 49 33.63 23.60 17.44
N THR A 50 32.82 23.93 18.44
CA THR A 50 32.87 23.30 19.76
C THR A 50 32.28 21.90 19.80
N HIS A 51 31.67 21.40 18.71
CA HIS A 51 31.37 19.99 18.60
C HIS A 51 32.67 19.19 18.51
N THR A 52 32.94 18.43 19.56
CA THR A 52 34.15 17.63 19.69
C THR A 52 34.18 16.51 18.66
N SER A 53 35.37 16.02 18.32
CA SER A 53 35.57 14.83 17.46
C SER A 53 34.75 13.61 17.90
N GLU A 54 34.35 13.56 19.17
CA GLU A 54 33.50 12.51 19.76
C GLU A 54 32.05 12.60 19.24
N MET A 55 31.48 13.79 19.10
CA MET A 55 30.13 13.98 18.58
C MET A 55 30.02 13.65 17.08
N VAL A 56 31.09 13.94 16.32
CA VAL A 56 31.17 13.57 14.90
C VAL A 56 31.27 12.05 14.73
N ALA A 57 32.04 11.37 15.60
CA ALA A 57 32.13 9.91 15.60
C ALA A 57 30.81 9.24 15.98
N ASP A 58 30.09 9.78 16.97
CA ASP A 58 28.76 9.30 17.35
C ASP A 58 27.73 9.49 16.24
N LEU A 59 27.79 10.61 15.52
CA LEU A 59 26.93 10.86 14.36
C LEU A 59 27.21 9.89 13.22
N ASP A 60 28.49 9.65 12.90
CA ASP A 60 28.88 8.71 11.84
C ASP A 60 28.44 7.27 12.19
N GLU A 61 28.58 6.87 13.46
CA GLU A 61 28.07 5.59 13.94
C GLU A 61 26.54 5.50 13.87
N GLY A 62 25.83 6.59 14.21
CA GLY A 62 24.38 6.70 14.08
C GLY A 62 23.90 6.59 12.63
N CYS A 63 24.55 7.32 11.72
CA CYS A 63 24.30 7.26 10.29
C CYS A 63 24.58 5.86 9.74
N ARG A 64 25.71 5.25 10.11
CA ARG A 64 26.06 3.88 9.70
C ARG A 64 25.01 2.87 10.14
N LYS A 65 24.55 2.94 11.39
CA LYS A 65 23.45 2.09 11.89
C LYS A 65 22.14 2.35 11.14
N PHE A 66 21.82 3.60 10.85
CA PHE A 66 20.63 3.96 10.08
C PHE A 66 20.68 3.38 8.67
N TYR A 67 21.77 3.57 7.92
CA TYR A 67 21.91 3.03 6.57
C TYR A 67 21.92 1.50 6.57
N GLN A 68 22.57 0.85 7.54
CA GLN A 68 22.50 -0.60 7.68
C GLN A 68 21.08 -1.11 7.96
N ASN A 69 20.29 -0.36 8.73
CA ASN A 69 18.90 -0.72 8.98
C ASN A 69 18.03 -0.47 7.75
N LEU A 70 18.32 0.58 6.98
CA LEU A 70 17.67 0.85 5.71
C LEU A 70 17.98 -0.25 4.70
N ASP A 71 19.24 -0.64 4.54
CA ASP A 71 19.64 -1.72 3.64
C ASP A 71 18.99 -3.05 4.04
N LYS A 72 18.95 -3.38 5.34
CA LYS A 72 18.22 -4.58 5.83
C LYS A 72 16.72 -4.51 5.53
N ALA A 73 16.11 -3.35 5.72
CA ALA A 73 14.70 -3.15 5.39
C ALA A 73 14.51 -3.28 3.87
N TRP A 74 15.41 -2.74 3.07
CA TRP A 74 15.37 -2.81 1.62
C TRP A 74 15.57 -4.24 1.09
N ASP A 75 16.47 -5.01 1.71
CA ASP A 75 16.66 -6.43 1.42
C ASP A 75 15.46 -7.28 1.88
N SER A 76 14.74 -6.85 2.94
CA SER A 76 13.47 -7.47 3.32
C SER A 76 12.36 -7.20 2.32
N PHE A 77 12.44 -6.08 1.60
CA PHE A 77 11.70 -5.82 0.36
C PHE A 77 12.36 -6.52 -0.84
N GLN A 78 12.78 -7.78 -0.69
CA GLN A 78 12.90 -8.61 -1.87
C GLN A 78 11.50 -8.69 -2.50
N PRO A 79 11.40 -8.52 -3.84
CA PRO A 79 10.14 -8.76 -4.50
C PRO A 79 9.75 -10.19 -4.11
N VAL A 80 8.59 -10.33 -3.48
CA VAL A 80 7.92 -11.60 -3.20
C VAL A 80 7.63 -12.20 -4.57
N ALA A 81 8.69 -12.72 -5.17
CA ALA A 81 8.79 -13.08 -6.56
C ALA A 81 7.89 -14.28 -6.73
N ALA A 82 6.93 -14.14 -7.63
CA ALA A 82 6.06 -15.13 -8.26
C ALA A 82 5.75 -16.47 -7.54
N ASN A 83 6.81 -17.17 -7.15
CA ASN A 83 6.83 -18.41 -6.39
C ASN A 83 6.07 -18.34 -5.05
N CYS A 84 6.03 -17.21 -4.34
CA CYS A 84 5.28 -17.11 -3.08
C CYS A 84 3.76 -17.17 -3.31
N LEU A 85 3.24 -16.49 -4.32
CA LEU A 85 1.81 -16.51 -4.60
C LEU A 85 1.37 -17.90 -5.08
N ASN A 86 2.12 -18.51 -6.00
CA ASN A 86 1.83 -19.87 -6.46
C ASN A 86 1.93 -20.91 -5.32
N SER A 87 2.98 -20.87 -4.49
CA SER A 87 3.11 -21.80 -3.35
C SER A 87 1.99 -21.64 -2.30
N GLN A 88 1.50 -20.42 -2.06
CA GLN A 88 0.37 -20.16 -1.17
C GLN A 88 -0.95 -20.68 -1.77
N LEU A 89 -1.16 -20.47 -3.07
CA LEU A 89 -2.32 -21.02 -3.78
C LEU A 89 -2.30 -22.56 -3.76
N GLN A 90 -1.16 -23.17 -4.05
CA GLN A 90 -1.00 -24.62 -3.97
C GLN A 90 -1.25 -25.12 -2.54
N GLY A 91 -0.70 -24.47 -1.52
CA GLY A 91 -0.92 -24.85 -0.13
C GLY A 91 -2.40 -24.88 0.29
N LYS A 92 -3.22 -23.97 -0.24
CA LYS A 92 -4.65 -23.88 0.11
C LYS A 92 -5.59 -24.64 -0.82
N PHE A 93 -5.29 -24.69 -2.11
CA PHE A 93 -6.22 -25.16 -3.14
C PHE A 93 -5.73 -26.41 -3.87
N SER A 94 -4.51 -26.90 -3.65
CA SER A 94 -4.02 -28.15 -4.26
C SER A 94 -4.91 -29.38 -4.02
N PRO A 95 -5.65 -29.56 -2.91
CA PRO A 95 -6.54 -30.72 -2.79
C PRO A 95 -7.83 -30.60 -3.59
N ILE A 96 -8.17 -29.41 -4.10
CA ILE A 96 -9.48 -29.11 -4.72
C ILE A 96 -9.34 -28.74 -6.19
N VAL A 97 -8.19 -28.19 -6.62
CA VAL A 97 -7.98 -27.62 -7.96
C VAL A 97 -6.72 -28.21 -8.61
N PRO A 98 -6.75 -28.52 -9.93
CA PRO A 98 -5.57 -28.90 -10.68
C PRO A 98 -4.48 -27.83 -10.63
N GLN A 99 -3.23 -28.27 -10.51
CA GLN A 99 -2.06 -27.38 -10.43
C GLN A 99 -1.95 -26.46 -11.66
N SER A 100 -2.28 -26.95 -12.86
CA SER A 100 -2.22 -26.15 -14.09
C SER A 100 -3.12 -24.90 -14.05
N VAL A 101 -4.27 -24.98 -13.39
CA VAL A 101 -5.18 -23.84 -13.24
C VAL A 101 -4.64 -22.86 -12.20
N LEU A 102 -4.06 -23.36 -11.10
CA LEU A 102 -3.45 -22.51 -10.07
C LEU A 102 -2.24 -21.74 -10.60
N GLU A 103 -1.39 -22.38 -11.39
CA GLU A 103 -0.22 -21.77 -12.03
C GLU A 103 -0.62 -20.67 -13.01
N MET A 104 -1.64 -20.91 -13.83
CA MET A 104 -2.16 -19.93 -14.78
C MET A 104 -2.72 -18.70 -14.08
N ILE A 105 -3.53 -18.90 -13.03
CA ILE A 105 -4.11 -17.80 -12.24
C ILE A 105 -3.00 -17.00 -11.55
N ALA A 106 -1.97 -17.66 -11.01
CA ALA A 106 -0.84 -16.99 -10.37
C ALA A 106 -0.11 -16.06 -11.35
N ALA A 107 0.26 -16.58 -12.52
CA ALA A 107 0.94 -15.81 -13.56
C ALA A 107 0.12 -14.59 -14.01
N LYS A 108 -1.20 -14.75 -14.19
CA LYS A 108 -2.09 -13.65 -14.59
C LYS A 108 -2.31 -12.62 -13.49
N ALA A 109 -2.41 -13.04 -12.23
CA ALA A 109 -2.55 -12.12 -11.10
C ALA A 109 -1.33 -11.20 -10.93
N GLU A 110 -0.14 -11.72 -11.25
CA GLU A 110 1.12 -10.94 -11.28
C GLU A 110 1.19 -9.97 -12.46
N GLU A 111 0.78 -10.39 -13.66
CA GLU A 111 0.72 -9.53 -14.85
C GLU A 111 -0.19 -8.29 -14.60
N LEU A 112 -1.25 -8.46 -13.81
CA LEU A 112 -2.20 -7.40 -13.47
C LEU A 112 -1.67 -6.35 -12.48
N THR A 113 -0.43 -6.44 -12.00
CA THR A 113 0.18 -5.44 -11.09
C THR A 113 0.21 -4.00 -11.64
N THR A 114 0.10 -3.83 -12.96
CA THR A 114 0.15 -2.53 -13.64
C THR A 114 -1.22 -2.04 -14.13
N SER A 115 -2.28 -2.83 -13.94
CA SER A 115 -3.59 -2.55 -14.54
C SER A 115 -4.48 -1.74 -13.60
N SER A 116 -5.03 -0.62 -14.10
CA SER A 116 -6.04 0.19 -13.40
C SER A 116 -7.48 -0.31 -13.61
N ALA A 117 -7.64 -1.57 -14.04
CA ALA A 117 -8.94 -2.15 -14.35
C ALA A 117 -9.80 -2.36 -13.08
N SER A 118 -11.13 -2.42 -13.24
CA SER A 118 -12.02 -2.70 -12.12
C SER A 118 -11.79 -4.11 -11.56
N MET A 119 -12.18 -4.35 -10.31
CA MET A 119 -11.97 -5.66 -9.68
C MET A 119 -12.64 -6.81 -10.44
N ALA A 120 -13.81 -6.56 -11.03
CA ALA A 120 -14.51 -7.53 -11.86
C ALA A 120 -13.72 -7.86 -13.13
N ASP A 121 -13.15 -6.84 -13.78
CA ASP A 121 -12.34 -7.00 -14.98
C ASP A 121 -11.02 -7.73 -14.69
N GLN A 122 -10.38 -7.44 -13.55
CA GLN A 122 -9.18 -8.14 -13.09
C GLN A 122 -9.45 -9.63 -12.86
N LEU A 123 -10.60 -9.97 -12.25
CA LEU A 123 -10.99 -11.37 -12.04
C LEU A 123 -11.20 -12.11 -13.36
N ILE A 124 -11.86 -11.49 -14.33
CA ILE A 124 -12.11 -12.09 -15.64
C ILE A 124 -10.80 -12.33 -16.37
N HIS A 125 -9.91 -11.35 -16.37
CA HIS A 125 -8.60 -11.47 -16.99
C HIS A 125 -7.76 -12.62 -16.41
N CYS A 126 -7.90 -12.91 -15.11
CA CYS A 126 -7.24 -14.06 -14.48
C CYS A 126 -7.83 -15.41 -14.88
N VAL A 127 -9.11 -15.47 -15.23
CA VAL A 127 -9.86 -16.72 -15.35
C VAL A 127 -10.21 -17.08 -16.80
N GLN A 128 -10.25 -16.10 -17.71
CA GLN A 128 -10.66 -16.27 -19.11
C GLN A 128 -9.89 -17.39 -19.83
N ASP A 129 -8.59 -17.51 -19.61
CA ASP A 129 -7.76 -18.54 -20.24
C ASP A 129 -8.09 -19.96 -19.71
N SER A 130 -8.54 -20.06 -18.45
CA SER A 130 -8.93 -21.32 -17.81
C SER A 130 -10.38 -21.74 -18.10
N LEU A 131 -11.24 -20.78 -18.45
CA LEU A 131 -12.68 -20.95 -18.71
C LEU A 131 -13.04 -20.49 -20.12
N SER A 132 -12.29 -20.92 -21.13
CA SER A 132 -12.46 -20.49 -22.53
C SER A 132 -13.83 -20.82 -23.16
N GLN A 133 -14.62 -21.69 -22.52
CA GLN A 133 -15.98 -22.05 -22.94
C GLN A 133 -17.07 -21.08 -22.48
N TRP A 134 -16.78 -20.18 -21.53
CA TRP A 134 -17.74 -19.24 -20.97
C TRP A 134 -17.63 -17.86 -21.64
N ASP A 135 -18.78 -17.24 -21.91
CA ASP A 135 -18.81 -15.86 -22.40
C ASP A 135 -18.45 -14.86 -21.30
N ILE A 136 -17.88 -13.73 -21.70
CA ILE A 136 -17.43 -12.67 -20.78
C ILE A 136 -18.61 -12.10 -19.99
N GLU A 137 -19.80 -11.98 -20.61
CA GLU A 137 -21.00 -11.49 -19.93
C GLU A 137 -21.44 -12.44 -18.80
N ASP A 138 -21.38 -13.75 -19.03
CA ASP A 138 -21.71 -14.76 -18.02
C ASP A 138 -20.67 -14.76 -16.89
N LEU A 139 -19.38 -14.64 -17.22
CA LEU A 139 -18.30 -14.53 -16.23
C LEU A 139 -18.44 -13.26 -15.37
N LEU A 140 -18.86 -12.12 -15.96
CA LEU A 140 -19.16 -10.90 -15.22
C LEU A 140 -20.28 -11.12 -14.19
N VAL A 141 -21.35 -11.82 -14.57
CA VAL A 141 -22.45 -12.15 -13.64
C VAL A 141 -21.95 -13.02 -12.49
N LEU A 142 -21.10 -14.01 -12.79
CA LEU A 142 -20.51 -14.89 -11.77
C LEU A 142 -19.47 -14.19 -10.89
N ALA A 143 -18.78 -13.16 -11.39
CA ALA A 143 -17.77 -12.41 -10.67
C ALA A 143 -18.36 -11.38 -9.69
N ARG A 144 -19.60 -10.90 -9.92
CA ARG A 144 -20.26 -9.87 -9.09
C ARG A 144 -20.21 -10.12 -7.57
N PRO A 145 -20.51 -11.33 -7.06
CA PRO A 145 -20.45 -11.60 -5.62
C PRO A 145 -19.06 -11.43 -5.03
N PHE A 146 -18.00 -11.61 -5.83
CA PHE A 146 -16.61 -11.50 -5.41
C PHE A 146 -16.02 -10.10 -5.64
N ALA A 147 -16.51 -9.38 -6.66
CA ALA A 147 -16.04 -8.06 -7.05
C ALA A 147 -16.74 -6.92 -6.29
N TYR A 148 -18.03 -7.06 -5.96
CA TYR A 148 -18.87 -6.01 -5.38
C TYR A 148 -19.55 -6.46 -4.08
N ALA A 149 -18.76 -6.97 -3.13
CA ALA A 149 -19.27 -7.18 -1.78
C ALA A 149 -19.53 -5.83 -1.10
N MET A 150 -20.78 -5.36 -1.12
CA MET A 150 -21.19 -4.07 -0.53
C MET A 150 -21.04 -4.03 0.99
N ARG A 151 -20.80 -5.19 1.63
CA ARG A 151 -20.55 -5.32 3.07
C ARG A 151 -19.19 -5.99 3.25
N GLY A 152 -18.29 -5.35 4.01
CA GLY A 152 -16.89 -5.77 4.22
C GLY A 152 -16.63 -7.14 4.88
N GLY A 153 -17.60 -8.06 4.88
CA GLY A 153 -17.45 -9.46 5.29
C GLY A 153 -18.11 -10.47 4.33
N GLU A 154 -18.91 -10.03 3.36
CA GLU A 154 -19.60 -10.94 2.42
C GLU A 154 -18.62 -11.60 1.44
N GLU A 155 -17.53 -10.93 1.10
CA GLU A 155 -16.49 -11.47 0.22
C GLU A 155 -15.80 -12.70 0.81
N LYS A 156 -15.33 -12.59 2.06
CA LYS A 156 -14.69 -13.70 2.78
C LYS A 156 -15.69 -14.84 3.01
N THR A 157 -16.94 -14.49 3.28
CA THR A 157 -18.03 -15.46 3.46
C THR A 157 -18.35 -16.20 2.16
N ALA A 158 -18.39 -15.51 1.02
CA ALA A 158 -18.62 -16.12 -0.29
C ALA A 158 -17.47 -17.04 -0.70
N LEU A 159 -16.23 -16.61 -0.44
CA LEU A 159 -15.03 -17.43 -0.64
C LEU A 159 -15.09 -18.72 0.20
N ASP A 160 -15.29 -18.58 1.51
CA ASP A 160 -15.33 -19.73 2.43
C ASP A 160 -16.47 -20.70 2.09
N GLN A 161 -17.64 -20.20 1.66
CA GLN A 161 -18.75 -21.05 1.23
C GLN A 161 -18.45 -21.85 -0.03
N VAL A 162 -17.78 -21.25 -1.03
CA VAL A 162 -17.42 -21.93 -2.27
C VAL A 162 -16.34 -22.98 -2.02
N VAL A 163 -15.34 -22.64 -1.20
CA VAL A 163 -14.27 -23.56 -0.82
C VAL A 163 -14.80 -24.72 0.03
N GLN A 164 -15.71 -24.47 0.98
CA GLN A 164 -16.32 -25.54 1.76
C GLN A 164 -17.13 -26.50 0.90
N LYS A 165 -17.97 -25.98 -0.02
CA LYS A 165 -18.74 -26.83 -0.93
C LYS A 165 -17.83 -27.68 -1.82
N ALA A 166 -16.77 -27.11 -2.35
CA ALA A 166 -15.84 -27.85 -3.20
C ALA A 166 -14.89 -28.77 -2.42
N SER A 167 -14.61 -28.51 -1.14
CA SER A 167 -13.83 -29.45 -0.31
C SER A 167 -14.54 -30.78 -0.08
N THR A 168 -15.86 -30.82 -0.32
CA THR A 168 -16.67 -32.04 -0.19
C THR A 168 -16.79 -32.84 -1.49
N LEU A 169 -16.35 -32.30 -2.63
CA LEU A 169 -16.44 -32.94 -3.95
C LEU A 169 -15.09 -32.92 -4.66
N ASP A 170 -14.71 -34.03 -5.29
CA ASP A 170 -13.53 -34.03 -6.18
C ASP A 170 -13.78 -33.11 -7.38
N TRP A 171 -12.73 -32.40 -7.83
CA TRP A 171 -12.77 -31.44 -8.94
C TRP A 171 -13.50 -31.96 -10.19
N GLU A 172 -13.32 -33.24 -10.52
CA GLU A 172 -13.93 -33.88 -11.70
C GLU A 172 -15.42 -34.19 -11.52
N SER A 173 -15.91 -34.22 -10.27
CA SER A 173 -17.32 -34.40 -9.94
C SER A 173 -18.09 -33.09 -9.79
N CYS A 174 -17.38 -31.96 -9.77
CA CYS A 174 -17.98 -30.63 -9.68
C CYS A 174 -18.65 -30.23 -11.00
N SER A 175 -19.80 -29.57 -10.92
CA SER A 175 -20.45 -28.99 -12.09
C SER A 175 -19.57 -27.92 -12.73
N GLU A 176 -19.74 -27.68 -14.04
CA GLU A 176 -18.97 -26.64 -14.74
C GLU A 176 -19.14 -25.25 -14.11
N LEU A 177 -20.35 -24.97 -13.60
CA LEU A 177 -20.67 -23.73 -12.93
C LEU A 177 -19.97 -23.62 -11.57
N ASP A 178 -19.86 -24.72 -10.82
CA ASP A 178 -19.12 -24.74 -9.56
C ASP A 178 -17.61 -24.63 -9.77
N ARG A 179 -17.07 -25.26 -10.83
CA ARG A 179 -15.66 -25.08 -11.25
C ARG A 179 -15.39 -23.63 -11.64
N ALA A 180 -16.31 -22.97 -12.34
CA ALA A 180 -16.19 -21.56 -12.69
C ALA A 180 -16.22 -20.64 -11.45
N ARG A 181 -17.12 -20.89 -10.50
CA ARG A 181 -17.15 -20.14 -9.23
C ARG A 181 -15.89 -20.34 -8.41
N LEU A 182 -15.34 -21.55 -8.41
CA LEU A 182 -14.16 -21.85 -7.63
C LEU A 182 -12.89 -21.23 -8.23
N THR A 183 -12.76 -21.23 -9.56
CA THR A 183 -11.66 -20.51 -10.23
C THR A 183 -11.71 -19.00 -9.99
N LEU A 184 -12.91 -18.39 -10.04
CA LEU A 184 -13.11 -16.99 -9.67
C LEU A 184 -12.77 -16.71 -8.19
N ALA A 185 -13.14 -17.62 -7.29
CA ALA A 185 -12.78 -17.55 -5.87
C ALA A 185 -11.25 -17.59 -5.67
N VAL A 186 -10.54 -18.49 -6.36
CA VAL A 186 -9.08 -18.58 -6.33
C VAL A 186 -8.44 -17.31 -6.89
N ALA A 187 -8.93 -16.78 -8.01
CA ALA A 187 -8.44 -15.52 -8.59
C ALA A 187 -8.64 -14.34 -7.62
N ARG A 188 -9.77 -14.28 -6.90
CA ARG A 188 -10.01 -13.25 -5.88
C ARG A 188 -8.99 -13.34 -4.74
N TYR A 189 -8.70 -14.54 -4.28
CA TYR A 189 -7.71 -14.78 -3.24
C TYR A 189 -6.29 -14.40 -3.69
N ALA A 190 -5.93 -14.72 -4.94
CA ALA A 190 -4.64 -14.34 -5.52
C ALA A 190 -4.45 -12.81 -5.54
N ILE A 191 -5.46 -12.07 -6.02
CA ILE A 191 -5.44 -10.60 -6.04
C ILE A 191 -5.41 -10.03 -4.61
N ALA A 192 -6.20 -10.58 -3.68
CA ALA A 192 -6.19 -10.13 -2.28
C ALA A 192 -4.84 -10.39 -1.58
N TYR A 193 -4.18 -11.52 -1.88
CA TYR A 193 -2.88 -11.85 -1.32
C TYR A 193 -1.79 -10.93 -1.87
N ARG A 194 -1.86 -10.58 -3.16
CA ARG A 194 -0.99 -9.58 -3.80
C ARG A 194 -1.14 -8.20 -3.16
N ASP A 195 -2.37 -7.74 -2.96
CA ASP A 195 -2.66 -6.40 -2.44
C ASP A 195 -2.49 -6.30 -0.92
N ARG A 196 -2.19 -7.41 -0.24
CA ARG A 196 -1.99 -7.42 1.21
C ARG A 196 -0.70 -6.64 1.52
N PRO A 197 -0.76 -5.61 2.41
CA PRO A 197 0.46 -4.98 2.88
C PRO A 197 1.32 -6.06 3.54
N ILE A 198 2.61 -6.08 3.17
CA ILE A 198 3.61 -6.91 3.84
C ILE A 198 3.62 -6.45 5.29
N ASP A 199 3.08 -7.28 6.20
CA ASP A 199 3.12 -7.00 7.63
C ASP A 199 4.61 -6.91 8.04
N PRO A 200 5.09 -5.78 8.58
CA PRO A 200 6.46 -5.69 9.06
C PRO A 200 6.60 -6.61 10.27
N VAL A 201 7.47 -7.61 10.15
CA VAL A 201 7.95 -8.44 11.26
C VAL A 201 8.88 -7.64 12.15
#